data_AF-A0A150WKI0-F1
#
_entry.id   AF-A0A150WKI0-F1
#
_cell.length_a   1.000
_cell.length_b   1.000
_cell.length_c   1.000
_cell.angle_alpha   90.00
_cell.angle_beta   90.00
_cell.angle_gamma   90.00
#
_symmetry.space_group_name_H-M   'P 1'
#
loop_
_entity.id
_entity.type
_entity.pdbx_description
1 polymer ?
#
loop_
_entity_poly.entity_id
_entity_poly.type
_entity_poly.pdbx_seq_one_letter_code
_entity_poly.pdbx_strand_id
1 'polypeptide(L)'
;MSNSSRKGQLELGINRSPEKDRNFHLGGRSFYFFDFDDNIAFLTTPLILFHKTDRHEVKISSGDFAQYHQSIGKSGPYADYDLDFCDTTGTFRNFRDHHIEDIEKLQGKKQIFVQDVAEALGFPDFQWKGPSWECFYHATFNQRPLSVITARGHHPETLKDGIRVFVQNKLLPLEPNYLSVYPVSHKETRALLGDAELKEGTAELKQRAIRASVEKAIETYGYNPHHRFGMSDDDPKNIQLIAEEMTRLKARFPEMSFFLIETQHGNFVKHEIKLGGLRGEKVENLSQLSFFEEDRQKS
;
A
#
# COMPACT_ATOMS: atom_id res chain seq x y z
N MET A 1 -34.83 2.85 -19.94
CA MET A 1 -33.59 2.29 -20.53
C MET A 1 -32.92 1.46 -19.44
N SER A 2 -32.59 0.21 -19.77
CA SER A 2 -32.37 -0.89 -18.84
C SER A 2 -31.13 -0.71 -17.95
N ASN A 3 -31.33 -0.77 -16.63
CA ASN A 3 -30.29 -1.03 -15.64
C ASN A 3 -29.70 -2.42 -15.89
N SER A 4 -28.54 -2.48 -16.54
CA SER A 4 -27.72 -3.69 -16.55
C SER A 4 -26.96 -3.73 -15.24
N SER A 5 -27.46 -4.51 -14.27
CA SER A 5 -26.70 -4.87 -13.08
C SER A 5 -25.46 -5.63 -13.55
N ARG A 6 -24.26 -5.10 -13.28
CA ARG A 6 -23.02 -5.85 -13.49
C ARG A 6 -23.16 -7.18 -12.75
N LYS A 7 -23.05 -8.30 -13.48
CA LYS A 7 -22.96 -9.65 -12.92
C LYS A 7 -21.59 -9.81 -12.25
N GLY A 8 -21.40 -9.12 -11.14
CA GLY A 8 -20.40 -9.50 -10.13
C GLY A 8 -20.94 -10.68 -9.36
N GLN A 9 -20.07 -11.65 -9.12
CA GLN A 9 -20.12 -12.76 -8.15
C GLN A 9 -21.40 -12.85 -7.29
N LEU A 10 -22.03 -14.04 -7.27
CA LEU A 10 -23.07 -14.40 -6.30
C LEU A 10 -22.62 -13.98 -4.89
N GLU A 11 -23.20 -12.91 -4.36
CA GLU A 11 -23.15 -12.61 -2.93
C GLU A 11 -23.94 -13.72 -2.24
N LEU A 12 -23.26 -14.81 -1.89
CA LEU A 12 -23.74 -15.70 -0.84
C LEU A 12 -23.91 -14.78 0.37
N GLY A 13 -25.16 -14.54 0.79
CA GLY A 13 -25.57 -13.62 1.87
C GLY A 13 -25.05 -14.01 3.26
N ILE A 14 -23.78 -14.35 3.36
CA ILE A 14 -23.03 -14.52 4.59
C ILE A 14 -22.72 -13.11 5.07
N ASN A 15 -23.62 -12.56 5.89
CA ASN A 15 -23.35 -11.33 6.62
C ASN A 15 -22.11 -11.55 7.50
N ARG A 16 -20.93 -11.14 7.01
CA ARG A 16 -19.71 -11.12 7.82
C ARG A 16 -19.98 -10.20 9.01
N SER A 17 -19.66 -10.66 10.21
CA SER A 17 -19.78 -9.84 11.43
C SER A 17 -18.43 -9.22 11.75
N PRO A 18 -18.36 -7.95 12.19
CA PRO A 18 -17.12 -7.35 12.63
C PRO A 18 -16.49 -8.13 13.79
N GLU A 19 -15.18 -8.33 13.72
CA GLU A 19 -14.39 -9.09 14.67
C GLU A 19 -13.56 -8.16 15.56
N LYS A 20 -13.34 -8.54 16.82
CA LYS A 20 -12.42 -7.82 17.73
C LYS A 20 -10.96 -8.17 17.42
N ASP A 21 -10.03 -7.32 17.82
CA ASP A 21 -8.60 -7.62 17.77
C ASP A 21 -8.29 -8.86 18.64
N ARG A 22 -7.29 -9.72 18.29
CA ARG A 22 -6.92 -10.93 19.08
C ARG A 22 -6.87 -10.63 20.57
N ASN A 23 -6.11 -9.58 20.85
CA ASN A 23 -5.67 -9.23 22.17
C ASN A 23 -6.51 -8.07 22.70
N PHE A 24 -7.70 -7.84 22.12
CA PHE A 24 -8.59 -6.77 22.56
C PHE A 24 -8.91 -6.88 24.05
N HIS A 25 -9.07 -8.10 24.56
CA HIS A 25 -9.27 -8.40 25.98
C HIS A 25 -8.07 -8.03 26.87
N LEU A 26 -6.88 -7.86 26.29
CA LEU A 26 -5.65 -7.39 26.93
C LEU A 26 -5.34 -5.92 26.58
N GLY A 27 -6.28 -5.21 25.96
CA GLY A 27 -6.09 -3.86 25.44
C GLY A 27 -5.25 -3.75 24.17
N GLY A 28 -4.84 -4.88 23.58
CA GLY A 28 -4.03 -4.94 22.38
C GLY A 28 -4.81 -4.65 21.10
N ARG A 29 -4.16 -3.97 20.15
CA ARG A 29 -4.70 -3.61 18.83
C ARG A 29 -3.86 -4.25 17.71
N SER A 30 -4.49 -4.53 16.58
CA SER A 30 -3.84 -5.03 15.36
C SER A 30 -3.75 -3.91 14.34
N PHE A 31 -2.52 -3.56 13.98
CA PHE A 31 -2.17 -2.50 13.04
C PHE A 31 -1.73 -3.11 11.71
N TYR A 32 -2.27 -2.60 10.61
CA TYR A 32 -1.99 -3.09 9.27
C TYR A 32 -1.30 -2.02 8.43
N PHE A 33 -0.17 -2.36 7.81
CA PHE A 33 0.55 -1.47 6.91
C PHE A 33 0.50 -2.03 5.49
N PHE A 34 0.26 -1.17 4.51
CA PHE A 34 0.10 -1.58 3.12
C PHE A 34 0.92 -0.69 2.19
N ASP A 35 1.58 -1.27 1.19
CA ASP A 35 1.83 -0.55 -0.06
C ASP A 35 0.52 -0.45 -0.85
N PHE A 36 0.35 0.63 -1.62
CA PHE A 36 -0.85 0.80 -2.43
C PHE A 36 -0.67 0.15 -3.81
N ASP A 37 0.34 0.60 -4.53
CA ASP A 37 0.62 0.20 -5.91
C ASP A 37 1.07 -1.25 -5.97
N ASP A 38 0.51 -1.99 -6.91
CA ASP A 38 0.79 -3.41 -7.18
C ASP A 38 0.48 -4.36 -6.00
N ASN A 39 0.11 -3.82 -4.82
CA ASN A 39 -0.21 -4.58 -3.61
C ASN A 39 -1.71 -4.51 -3.22
N ILE A 40 -2.28 -3.31 -3.05
CA ILE A 40 -3.74 -3.15 -2.85
C ILE A 40 -4.43 -3.15 -4.21
N ALA A 41 -3.90 -2.40 -5.17
CA ALA A 41 -4.49 -2.27 -6.49
C ALA A 41 -3.45 -2.10 -7.60
N PHE A 42 -3.69 -2.73 -8.74
CA PHE A 42 -2.99 -2.47 -9.99
C PHE A 42 -3.64 -1.28 -10.68
N LEU A 43 -2.86 -0.23 -10.92
CA LEU A 43 -3.31 0.97 -11.62
C LEU A 43 -2.56 1.13 -12.95
N THR A 44 -3.24 1.71 -13.94
CA THR A 44 -2.69 1.96 -15.27
C THR A 44 -1.89 3.27 -15.37
N THR A 45 -1.56 3.90 -14.23
CA THR A 45 -0.82 5.16 -14.17
C THR A 45 0.52 5.02 -14.92
N PRO A 46 0.73 5.71 -16.05
CA PRO A 46 1.95 5.53 -16.83
C PRO A 46 3.09 6.39 -16.29
N LEU A 47 4.31 5.85 -16.32
CA LEU A 47 5.54 6.62 -16.22
C LEU A 47 5.99 7.08 -17.62
N ILE A 48 6.72 8.20 -17.68
CA ILE A 48 7.12 8.82 -18.95
C ILE A 48 8.63 8.78 -19.12
N LEU A 49 9.13 8.17 -20.19
CA LEU A 49 10.54 8.25 -20.57
C LEU A 49 10.71 9.20 -21.75
N PHE A 50 11.88 9.84 -21.82
CA PHE A 50 12.18 10.84 -22.85
C PHE A 50 13.32 10.35 -23.72
N HIS A 51 13.10 10.27 -25.02
CA HIS A 51 14.16 9.90 -25.95
C HIS A 51 15.28 10.96 -25.93
N LYS A 52 16.53 10.51 -25.94
CA LYS A 52 17.72 11.34 -25.67
C LYS A 52 17.94 12.48 -26.66
N THR A 53 17.55 12.30 -27.93
CA THR A 53 17.88 13.27 -28.99
C THR A 53 16.76 14.25 -29.28
N ASP A 54 15.51 13.78 -29.38
CA ASP A 54 14.35 14.56 -29.82
C ASP A 54 13.34 14.81 -28.68
N ARG A 55 13.61 14.27 -27.48
CA ARG A 55 12.74 14.37 -26.30
C ARG A 55 11.34 13.78 -26.51
N HIS A 56 11.17 12.91 -27.51
CA HIS A 56 9.91 12.20 -27.73
C HIS A 56 9.56 11.34 -26.50
N GLU A 57 8.30 11.40 -26.08
CA GLU A 57 7.82 10.71 -24.88
C GLU A 57 7.34 9.29 -25.19
N VAL A 58 7.76 8.33 -24.38
CA VAL A 58 7.16 6.98 -24.36
C VAL A 58 6.59 6.69 -22.97
N LYS A 59 5.42 6.05 -22.95
CA LYS A 59 4.75 5.62 -21.73
C LYS A 59 5.17 4.20 -21.39
N ILE A 60 5.49 3.95 -20.11
CA ILE A 60 5.78 2.61 -19.59
C ILE A 60 4.95 2.34 -18.33
N SER A 61 4.70 1.07 -18.04
CA SER A 61 4.00 0.66 -16.82
C SER A 61 4.91 0.71 -15.57
N SER A 62 4.32 0.65 -14.37
CA SER A 62 5.07 0.45 -13.12
C SER A 62 5.90 -0.83 -13.13
N GLY A 63 5.33 -1.92 -13.66
CA GLY A 63 6.00 -3.21 -13.82
C GLY A 63 7.21 -3.13 -14.77
N ASP A 64 7.07 -2.49 -15.93
CA ASP A 64 8.20 -2.26 -16.84
C ASP A 64 9.29 -1.42 -16.16
N PHE A 65 8.90 -0.38 -15.41
CA PHE A 65 9.87 0.43 -14.68
C PHE A 65 10.60 -0.40 -13.60
N ALA A 66 9.88 -1.21 -12.82
CA ALA A 66 10.48 -2.09 -11.83
C ALA A 66 11.52 -3.04 -12.46
N GLN A 67 11.23 -3.57 -13.65
CA GLN A 67 12.12 -4.46 -14.40
C GLN A 67 13.33 -3.73 -14.98
N TYR A 68 13.15 -2.56 -15.59
CA TYR A 68 14.16 -1.93 -16.45
C TYR A 68 14.85 -0.68 -15.86
N HIS A 69 14.40 -0.09 -14.75
CA HIS A 69 14.89 1.22 -14.26
C HIS A 69 16.41 1.33 -14.13
N GLN A 70 17.12 0.25 -13.80
CA GLN A 70 18.58 0.27 -13.64
C GLN A 70 19.34 0.37 -14.98
N SER A 71 18.71 -0.10 -16.07
CA SER A 71 19.28 -0.13 -17.42
C SER A 71 18.77 0.99 -18.33
N ILE A 72 17.73 1.74 -17.95
CA ILE A 72 17.26 2.92 -18.68
C ILE A 72 18.44 3.88 -18.91
N GLY A 73 18.58 4.34 -20.15
CA GLY A 73 19.67 5.23 -20.56
C GLY A 73 21.04 4.55 -20.71
N LYS A 74 21.12 3.23 -20.54
CA LYS A 74 22.39 2.47 -20.59
C LYS A 74 22.34 1.28 -21.56
N SER A 75 21.30 0.45 -21.46
CA SER A 75 21.17 -0.78 -22.25
C SER A 75 19.73 -1.29 -22.32
N GLY A 76 19.48 -2.26 -23.20
CA GLY A 76 18.16 -2.88 -23.37
C GLY A 76 17.18 -1.99 -24.16
N PRO A 77 15.86 -2.24 -24.04
CA PRO A 77 14.84 -1.59 -24.87
C PRO A 77 14.75 -0.07 -24.65
N TYR A 78 15.24 0.43 -23.50
CA TYR A 78 15.19 1.85 -23.13
C TYR A 78 16.59 2.49 -23.06
N ALA A 79 17.58 1.97 -23.78
CA ALA A 79 18.94 2.50 -23.80
C ALA A 79 19.02 3.96 -24.31
N ASP A 80 18.15 4.31 -25.26
CA ASP A 80 18.10 5.63 -25.91
C ASP A 80 17.17 6.63 -25.20
N TYR A 81 16.72 6.30 -23.98
CA TYR A 81 15.80 7.11 -23.20
C TYR A 81 16.42 7.55 -21.88
N ASP A 82 16.03 8.71 -21.39
CA ASP A 82 16.42 9.27 -20.09
C ASP A 82 15.23 9.46 -19.16
N LEU A 83 15.54 9.51 -17.87
CA LEU A 83 14.62 9.89 -16.80
C LEU A 83 14.69 11.41 -16.58
N ASP A 84 13.52 12.02 -16.37
CA ASP A 84 13.40 13.42 -15.96
C ASP A 84 12.70 13.46 -14.59
N PHE A 85 13.34 14.08 -13.60
CA PHE A 85 12.84 14.11 -12.22
C PHE A 85 12.03 15.37 -11.90
N CYS A 86 11.71 16.20 -12.91
CA CYS A 86 10.80 17.31 -12.74
C CYS A 86 9.40 16.80 -12.31
N ASP A 87 8.87 17.30 -11.19
CA ASP A 87 7.59 16.84 -10.65
C ASP A 87 6.40 17.15 -11.57
N THR A 88 6.47 18.22 -12.36
CA THR A 88 5.35 18.68 -13.20
C THR A 88 5.40 18.14 -14.62
N THR A 89 6.60 17.95 -15.17
CA THR A 89 6.78 17.57 -16.58
C THR A 89 7.57 16.29 -16.78
N GLY A 90 8.21 15.77 -15.74
CA GLY A 90 9.12 14.63 -15.84
C GLY A 90 8.43 13.26 -15.78
N THR A 91 9.24 12.24 -15.57
CA THR A 91 8.89 10.81 -15.60
C THR A 91 7.78 10.44 -14.65
N PHE A 92 7.80 11.01 -13.43
CA PHE A 92 6.85 10.68 -12.37
C PHE A 92 5.70 11.66 -12.26
N ARG A 93 5.48 12.54 -13.25
CA ARG A 93 4.45 13.60 -13.16
C ARG A 93 3.04 13.09 -12.89
N ASN A 94 2.69 11.89 -13.39
CA ASN A 94 1.37 11.27 -13.16
C ASN A 94 1.25 10.65 -11.75
N PHE A 95 2.36 10.60 -11.00
CA PHE A 95 2.43 10.16 -9.62
C PHE A 95 2.47 11.33 -8.64
N ARG A 96 2.19 12.56 -9.11
CA ARG A 96 2.16 13.82 -8.35
C ARG A 96 0.79 14.48 -8.45
N ASP A 97 0.46 15.33 -7.49
CA ASP A 97 -0.69 16.22 -7.65
C ASP A 97 -0.43 17.27 -8.72
N HIS A 98 -1.47 17.52 -9.51
CA HIS A 98 -1.48 18.58 -10.51
C HIS A 98 -2.24 19.77 -9.95
N HIS A 99 -1.85 20.95 -10.39
CA HIS A 99 -2.66 22.13 -10.14
C HIS A 99 -3.99 21.98 -10.90
N ILE A 100 -5.09 22.08 -10.16
CA ILE A 100 -6.45 22.04 -10.70
C ILE A 100 -7.13 23.32 -10.26
N GLU A 101 -7.54 24.13 -11.23
CA GLU A 101 -8.25 25.39 -10.99
C GLU A 101 -9.62 25.11 -10.36
N ASP A 102 -10.14 26.04 -9.56
CA ASP A 102 -11.41 25.83 -8.85
C ASP A 102 -12.60 25.64 -9.81
N ILE A 103 -12.59 26.31 -10.96
CA ILE A 103 -13.59 26.11 -12.02
C ILE A 103 -13.54 24.68 -12.55
N GLU A 104 -12.35 24.11 -12.73
CA GLU A 104 -12.21 22.73 -13.19
C GLU A 104 -12.66 21.73 -12.13
N LYS A 105 -12.41 22.01 -10.84
CA LYS A 105 -12.95 21.19 -9.73
C LYS A 105 -14.47 21.20 -9.73
N LEU A 106 -15.09 22.36 -9.97
CA LEU A 106 -16.55 22.49 -10.09
C LEU A 106 -17.10 21.72 -11.30
N GLN A 107 -16.31 21.59 -12.37
CA GLN A 107 -16.61 20.75 -13.52
C GLN A 107 -16.33 19.25 -13.27
N GLY A 108 -15.89 18.88 -12.07
CA GLY A 108 -15.65 17.49 -11.67
C GLY A 108 -14.27 16.95 -12.01
N LYS A 109 -13.31 17.80 -12.43
CA LYS A 109 -11.92 17.38 -12.64
C LYS A 109 -11.31 16.95 -11.31
N LYS A 110 -10.74 15.75 -11.29
CA LYS A 110 -10.07 15.15 -10.11
C LYS A 110 -8.58 14.98 -10.37
N GLN A 111 -7.80 14.69 -9.33
CA GLN A 111 -6.39 14.29 -9.49
C GLN A 111 -6.27 13.00 -10.29
N ILE A 112 -5.15 12.82 -11.01
CA ILE A 112 -4.90 11.64 -11.86
C ILE A 112 -5.08 10.35 -11.08
N PHE A 113 -4.51 10.24 -9.88
CA PHE A 113 -4.69 9.06 -9.03
C PHE A 113 -6.16 8.68 -8.80
N VAL A 114 -7.03 9.66 -8.54
CA VAL A 114 -8.45 9.42 -8.29
C VAL A 114 -9.18 8.98 -9.57
N GLN A 115 -8.75 9.51 -10.72
CA GLN A 115 -9.25 9.08 -12.03
C GLN A 115 -8.81 7.65 -12.34
N ASP A 116 -7.54 7.32 -12.14
CA ASP A 116 -6.97 6.00 -12.40
C ASP A 116 -7.65 4.93 -11.54
N VAL A 117 -7.91 5.21 -10.26
CA VAL A 117 -8.68 4.29 -9.40
C VAL A 117 -10.10 4.10 -9.94
N ALA A 118 -10.78 5.18 -10.35
CA ALA A 118 -12.14 5.08 -10.90
C ALA A 118 -12.17 4.31 -12.23
N GLU A 119 -11.17 4.49 -13.08
CA GLU A 119 -11.01 3.76 -14.34
C GLU A 119 -10.73 2.27 -14.10
N ALA A 120 -9.88 1.94 -13.13
CA ALA A 120 -9.57 0.57 -12.73
C ALA A 120 -10.85 -0.23 -12.37
N LEU A 121 -11.82 0.42 -11.72
CA LEU A 121 -13.12 -0.19 -11.39
C LEU A 121 -14.04 -0.42 -12.61
N GLY A 122 -13.65 0.08 -13.79
CA GLY A 122 -14.26 -0.28 -15.07
C GLY A 122 -13.91 -1.69 -15.53
N PHE A 123 -12.81 -2.26 -15.02
CA PHE A 123 -12.31 -3.58 -15.39
C PHE A 123 -12.79 -4.67 -14.41
N PRO A 124 -12.73 -5.96 -14.81
CA PRO A 124 -12.99 -7.07 -13.90
C PRO A 124 -12.06 -7.07 -12.68
N ASP A 125 -12.59 -7.49 -11.52
CA ASP A 125 -11.89 -7.54 -10.23
C ASP A 125 -10.47 -8.11 -10.29
N PHE A 126 -10.26 -9.20 -11.02
CA PHE A 126 -8.96 -9.86 -11.12
C PHE A 126 -7.90 -9.06 -11.88
N GLN A 127 -8.27 -7.97 -12.56
CA GLN A 127 -7.33 -7.11 -13.30
C GLN A 127 -6.78 -5.97 -12.46
N TRP A 128 -7.54 -5.50 -11.46
CA TRP A 128 -7.16 -4.35 -10.65
C TRP A 128 -6.96 -4.68 -9.18
N LYS A 129 -7.55 -5.74 -8.64
CA LYS A 129 -7.31 -6.14 -7.25
C LYS A 129 -5.88 -6.66 -7.12
N GLY A 130 -5.09 -5.95 -6.31
CA GLY A 130 -3.77 -6.40 -5.92
C GLY A 130 -3.85 -7.60 -4.97
N PRO A 131 -2.72 -8.29 -4.76
CA PRO A 131 -2.66 -9.49 -3.94
C PRO A 131 -3.12 -9.26 -2.49
N SER A 132 -2.96 -8.07 -1.92
CA SER A 132 -3.38 -7.77 -0.55
C SER A 132 -4.77 -7.18 -0.43
N TRP A 133 -5.56 -7.12 -1.51
CA TRP A 133 -6.90 -6.54 -1.49
C TRP A 133 -7.79 -7.12 -0.38
N GLU A 134 -7.76 -8.43 -0.17
CA GLU A 134 -8.58 -9.10 0.85
C GLU A 134 -8.12 -8.77 2.28
N CYS A 135 -6.81 -8.62 2.52
CA CYS A 135 -6.26 -8.11 3.77
C CYS A 135 -6.71 -6.67 4.03
N PHE A 136 -6.65 -5.84 3.00
CA PHE A 136 -7.07 -4.44 3.06
C PHE A 136 -8.57 -4.33 3.35
N TYR A 137 -9.41 -5.09 2.63
CA TYR A 137 -10.84 -5.19 2.89
C TYR A 137 -11.12 -5.61 4.34
N HIS A 138 -10.44 -6.66 4.84
CA HIS A 138 -10.58 -7.13 6.22
C HIS A 138 -10.23 -6.04 7.24
N ALA A 139 -9.10 -5.34 7.06
CA ALA A 139 -8.69 -4.27 7.96
C ALA A 139 -9.73 -3.13 7.99
N THR A 140 -10.24 -2.76 6.82
CA THR A 140 -11.23 -1.70 6.63
C THR A 140 -12.58 -2.09 7.26
N PHE A 141 -13.08 -3.28 6.94
CA PHE A 141 -14.35 -3.81 7.47
C PHE A 141 -14.36 -3.91 8.99
N ASN A 142 -13.25 -4.34 9.59
CA ASN A 142 -13.10 -4.47 11.03
C ASN A 142 -12.61 -3.18 11.73
N GLN A 143 -12.48 -2.07 11.00
CA GLN A 143 -12.01 -0.78 11.51
C GLN A 143 -10.66 -0.88 12.27
N ARG A 144 -9.78 -1.74 11.75
CA ARG A 144 -8.41 -1.89 12.25
C ARG A 144 -7.61 -0.64 11.88
N PRO A 145 -6.84 -0.05 12.81
CA PRO A 145 -6.00 1.08 12.47
C PRO A 145 -4.98 0.65 11.41
N LEU A 146 -4.89 1.41 10.31
CA LEU A 146 -4.00 1.04 9.20
C LEU A 146 -3.18 2.21 8.68
N SER A 147 -2.01 1.90 8.11
CA SER A 147 -1.14 2.86 7.44
C SER A 147 -0.97 2.48 5.97
N VAL A 148 -1.09 3.47 5.09
CA VAL A 148 -0.75 3.32 3.67
C VAL A 148 0.64 3.92 3.45
N ILE A 149 1.59 3.14 2.94
CA ILE A 149 2.99 3.50 2.73
C ILE A 149 3.35 3.22 1.27
N THR A 150 3.33 4.24 0.41
CA THR A 150 3.48 4.10 -1.05
C THR A 150 4.60 4.99 -1.59
N ALA A 151 5.22 4.56 -2.69
CA ALA A 151 6.17 5.37 -3.46
C ALA A 151 5.50 6.54 -4.22
N ARG A 152 4.16 6.65 -4.20
CA ARG A 152 3.46 7.79 -4.80
C ARG A 152 3.89 9.12 -4.18
N GLY A 153 3.80 10.16 -5.00
CA GLY A 153 4.15 11.52 -4.66
C GLY A 153 2.97 12.45 -4.42
N HIS A 154 1.76 11.92 -4.49
CA HIS A 154 0.52 12.64 -4.21
C HIS A 154 0.44 13.02 -2.73
N HIS A 155 -0.30 14.08 -2.44
CA HIS A 155 -0.67 14.50 -1.11
C HIS A 155 -1.47 13.39 -0.41
N PRO A 156 -1.31 13.19 0.91
CA PRO A 156 -2.04 12.17 1.66
C PRO A 156 -3.57 12.21 1.46
N GLU A 157 -4.16 13.40 1.36
CA GLU A 157 -5.61 13.54 1.12
C GLU A 157 -6.02 13.10 -0.29
N THR A 158 -5.18 13.31 -1.32
CA THR A 158 -5.45 12.77 -2.67
C THR A 158 -5.47 11.25 -2.65
N LEU A 159 -4.59 10.62 -1.87
CA LEU A 159 -4.60 9.16 -1.70
C LEU A 159 -5.88 8.67 -1.00
N LYS A 160 -6.33 9.38 0.04
CA LYS A 160 -7.61 9.09 0.70
C LYS A 160 -8.79 9.27 -0.25
N ASP A 161 -8.78 10.31 -1.09
CA ASP A 161 -9.82 10.54 -2.10
C ASP A 161 -9.91 9.38 -3.09
N GLY A 162 -8.77 8.85 -3.55
CA GLY A 162 -8.74 7.67 -4.40
C GLY A 162 -9.28 6.42 -3.69
N ILE A 163 -8.88 6.17 -2.43
CA ILE A 163 -9.43 5.05 -1.65
C ILE A 163 -10.95 5.21 -1.42
N ARG A 164 -11.44 6.45 -1.24
CA ARG A 164 -12.87 6.73 -1.10
C ARG A 164 -13.67 6.34 -2.33
N VAL A 165 -13.06 6.26 -3.51
CA VAL A 165 -13.70 5.72 -4.73
C VAL A 165 -14.14 4.26 -4.51
N PHE A 166 -13.35 3.42 -3.83
CA PHE A 166 -13.77 2.06 -3.50
C PHE A 166 -14.99 2.02 -2.58
N VAL A 167 -15.07 2.95 -1.62
CA VAL A 167 -16.22 3.09 -0.70
C VAL A 167 -17.47 3.53 -1.46
N GLN A 168 -17.33 4.56 -2.30
CA GLN A 168 -18.43 5.08 -3.12
C GLN A 168 -19.00 4.02 -4.08
N ASN A 169 -18.16 3.10 -4.54
CA ASN A 169 -18.53 1.98 -5.39
C ASN A 169 -18.90 0.69 -4.62
N LYS A 170 -19.02 0.77 -3.27
CA LYS A 170 -19.41 -0.35 -2.39
C LYS A 170 -18.46 -1.55 -2.41
N LEU A 171 -17.23 -1.36 -2.87
CA LEU A 171 -16.16 -2.38 -2.81
C LEU A 171 -15.50 -2.41 -1.44
N LEU A 172 -15.48 -1.27 -0.75
CA LEU A 172 -15.22 -1.20 0.67
C LEU A 172 -16.50 -0.80 1.39
N PRO A 173 -16.86 -1.46 2.50
CA PRO A 173 -18.09 -1.15 3.23
C PRO A 173 -17.97 0.13 4.06
N LEU A 174 -16.75 0.51 4.45
CA LEU A 174 -16.44 1.66 5.30
C LEU A 174 -15.17 2.34 4.82
N GLU A 175 -14.99 3.61 5.16
CA GLU A 175 -13.69 4.28 5.00
C GLU A 175 -12.67 3.69 5.99
N PRO A 176 -11.38 3.57 5.61
CA PRO A 176 -10.35 3.08 6.52
C PRO A 176 -10.21 3.89 7.81
N ASN A 177 -9.95 3.17 8.91
CA ASN A 177 -9.44 3.78 10.13
C ASN A 177 -7.96 4.13 9.95
N TYR A 178 -7.69 5.25 9.27
CA TYR A 178 -6.32 5.68 8.99
C TYR A 178 -5.56 6.01 10.28
N LEU A 179 -4.51 5.24 10.55
CA LEU A 179 -3.46 5.61 11.49
C LEU A 179 -2.53 6.67 10.87
N SER A 180 -2.09 6.42 9.62
CA SER A 180 -1.27 7.34 8.84
C SER A 180 -1.34 7.06 7.33
N VAL A 181 -0.93 8.04 6.52
CA VAL A 181 -0.78 7.89 5.06
C VAL A 181 0.55 8.53 4.68
N TYR A 182 1.51 7.72 4.24
CA TYR A 182 2.88 8.09 3.94
C TYR A 182 3.21 7.88 2.45
N PRO A 183 2.86 8.84 1.57
CA PRO A 183 3.40 8.92 0.21
C PRO A 183 4.87 9.35 0.27
N VAL A 184 5.80 8.39 0.25
CA VAL A 184 7.20 8.66 0.59
C VAL A 184 7.96 9.48 -0.46
N SER A 185 7.37 9.73 -1.62
CA SER A 185 7.93 10.66 -2.59
C SER A 185 7.35 12.08 -2.47
N HIS A 186 6.30 12.30 -1.68
CA HIS A 186 5.71 13.62 -1.42
C HIS A 186 6.65 14.46 -0.54
N LYS A 187 6.93 15.71 -0.93
CA LYS A 187 7.98 16.54 -0.30
C LYS A 187 7.76 16.77 1.20
N GLU A 188 6.55 17.10 1.61
CA GLU A 188 6.26 17.33 3.03
C GLU A 188 6.35 16.02 3.82
N THR A 189 5.91 14.91 3.24
CA THR A 189 6.03 13.58 3.86
C THR A 189 7.50 13.19 4.02
N ARG A 190 8.37 13.50 3.05
CA ARG A 190 9.82 13.29 3.17
C ARG A 190 10.41 14.10 4.31
N ALA A 191 10.05 15.38 4.41
CA ALA A 191 10.48 16.23 5.52
C ALA A 191 10.04 15.66 6.89
N LEU A 192 8.79 15.19 7.00
CA LEU A 192 8.29 14.52 8.21
C LEU A 192 9.07 13.24 8.56
N LEU A 193 9.56 12.52 7.55
CA LEU A 193 10.41 11.33 7.71
C LEU A 193 11.91 11.66 7.86
N GLY A 194 12.25 12.94 8.08
CA GLY A 194 13.63 13.37 8.31
C GLY A 194 14.48 13.47 7.05
N ASP A 195 13.88 13.63 5.87
CA ASP A 195 14.55 13.86 4.59
C ASP A 195 14.16 15.22 3.99
N ALA A 196 14.41 16.29 4.74
CA ALA A 196 14.12 17.66 4.29
C ALA A 196 14.98 18.08 3.09
N GLU A 197 16.15 17.46 2.90
CA GLU A 197 17.09 17.75 1.81
C GLU A 197 16.84 16.91 0.54
N LEU A 198 15.84 16.02 0.55
CA LEU A 198 15.44 15.18 -0.59
C LEU A 198 16.58 14.29 -1.13
N LYS A 199 17.39 13.72 -0.22
CA LYS A 199 18.57 12.90 -0.55
C LYS A 199 18.30 11.40 -0.42
N GLU A 200 17.33 11.02 0.38
CA GLU A 200 17.06 9.61 0.68
C GLU A 200 16.34 8.90 -0.46
N GLY A 201 16.64 7.61 -0.63
CA GLY A 201 15.92 6.74 -1.55
C GLY A 201 14.54 6.36 -1.04
N THR A 202 13.68 5.90 -1.96
CA THR A 202 12.32 5.43 -1.63
C THR A 202 12.34 4.28 -0.64
N ALA A 203 13.32 3.38 -0.73
CA ALA A 203 13.48 2.22 0.16
C ALA A 203 13.70 2.66 1.63
N GLU A 204 14.66 3.57 1.84
CA GLU A 204 14.99 4.11 3.15
C GLU A 204 13.80 4.86 3.75
N LEU A 205 13.09 5.64 2.93
CA LEU A 205 11.91 6.37 3.37
C LEU A 205 10.73 5.44 3.72
N LYS A 206 10.54 4.34 2.99
CA LYS A 206 9.55 3.31 3.37
C LYS A 206 9.89 2.70 4.74
N GLN A 207 11.15 2.38 5.01
CA GLN A 207 11.57 1.90 6.34
C GLN A 207 11.28 2.93 7.45
N ARG A 208 11.59 4.21 7.20
CA ARG A 208 11.24 5.29 8.16
C ARG A 208 9.73 5.42 8.35
N ALA A 209 8.93 5.25 7.30
CA ALA A 209 7.47 5.29 7.39
C ALA A 209 6.88 4.12 8.20
N ILE A 210 7.46 2.92 8.10
CA ILE A 210 7.08 1.76 8.93
C ILE A 210 7.33 2.09 10.41
N ARG A 211 8.54 2.59 10.72
CA ARG A 211 8.90 3.04 12.08
C ARG A 211 7.95 4.11 12.61
N ALA A 212 7.73 5.16 11.82
CA ALA A 212 6.84 6.26 12.17
C ALA A 212 5.39 5.78 12.38
N SER A 213 4.93 4.77 11.64
CA SER A 213 3.61 4.16 11.84
C SER A 213 3.52 3.43 13.18
N VAL A 214 4.54 2.67 13.58
CA VAL A 214 4.59 2.01 14.89
C VAL A 214 4.64 3.03 16.03
N GLU A 215 5.46 4.06 15.90
CA GLU A 215 5.55 5.15 16.88
C GLU A 215 4.22 5.90 16.99
N LYS A 216 3.55 6.18 15.87
CA LYS A 216 2.23 6.82 15.86
C LYS A 216 1.17 5.95 16.53
N ALA A 217 1.23 4.63 16.34
CA ALA A 217 0.34 3.70 17.03
C ALA A 217 0.52 3.77 18.55
N ILE A 218 1.77 3.80 19.03
CA ILE A 218 2.08 3.92 20.45
C ILE A 218 1.64 5.28 21.00
N GLU A 219 1.88 6.38 20.27
CA GLU A 219 1.41 7.72 20.63
C GLU A 219 -0.11 7.79 20.75
N THR A 220 -0.83 7.18 19.81
CA THR A 220 -2.30 7.29 19.70
C THR A 220 -3.05 6.31 20.60
N TYR A 221 -2.55 5.08 20.74
CA TYR A 221 -3.23 3.99 21.45
C TYR A 221 -2.52 3.59 22.75
N GLY A 222 -1.42 4.24 23.10
CA GLY A 222 -0.57 3.87 24.23
C GLY A 222 0.38 2.71 23.91
N TYR A 223 1.41 2.56 24.73
CA TYR A 223 2.25 1.37 24.70
C TYR A 223 1.46 0.19 25.28
N ASN A 224 1.39 -0.92 24.55
CA ASN A 224 0.82 -2.17 25.05
C ASN A 224 1.62 -3.35 24.47
N PRO A 225 2.11 -4.28 25.32
CA PRO A 225 2.91 -5.43 24.87
C PRO A 225 2.16 -6.36 23.92
N HIS A 226 0.83 -6.31 23.92
CA HIS A 226 -0.04 -7.10 23.07
C HIS A 226 -0.42 -6.43 21.75
N HIS A 227 0.18 -5.27 21.43
CA HIS A 227 0.09 -4.68 20.09
C HIS A 227 0.73 -5.59 19.04
N ARG A 228 0.09 -5.62 17.87
CA ARG A 228 0.50 -6.47 16.75
C ARG A 228 0.57 -5.61 15.49
N PHE A 229 1.69 -5.65 14.79
CA PHE A 229 1.92 -4.89 13.57
C PHE A 229 2.16 -5.87 12.43
N GLY A 230 1.51 -5.68 11.30
CA GLY A 230 1.77 -6.48 10.11
C GLY A 230 1.84 -5.63 8.86
N MET A 231 2.79 -5.93 7.98
CA MET A 231 2.89 -5.32 6.66
C MET A 231 2.84 -6.40 5.58
N SER A 232 2.06 -6.15 4.53
CA SER A 232 2.01 -6.99 3.34
C SER A 232 2.76 -6.35 2.18
N ASP A 233 3.51 -7.15 1.44
CA ASP A 233 4.20 -6.75 0.21
C ASP A 233 4.37 -7.97 -0.72
N ASP A 234 4.46 -7.71 -2.02
CA ASP A 234 4.60 -8.72 -3.07
C ASP A 234 5.96 -8.65 -3.78
N ASP A 235 6.75 -7.58 -3.60
CA ASP A 235 8.09 -7.47 -4.17
C ASP A 235 9.15 -8.08 -3.21
N PRO A 236 9.95 -9.08 -3.66
CA PRO A 236 11.01 -9.68 -2.84
C PRO A 236 12.02 -8.69 -2.23
N LYS A 237 12.35 -7.61 -2.94
CA LYS A 237 13.28 -6.56 -2.47
C LYS A 237 12.63 -5.74 -1.36
N ASN A 238 11.35 -5.39 -1.51
CA ASN A 238 10.62 -4.68 -0.46
C ASN A 238 10.47 -5.57 0.78
N ILE A 239 10.15 -6.86 0.60
CA ILE A 239 10.04 -7.84 1.67
C ILE A 239 11.29 -7.87 2.56
N GLN A 240 12.48 -7.87 1.96
CA GLN A 240 13.73 -7.82 2.72
C GLN A 240 13.84 -6.54 3.56
N LEU A 241 13.58 -5.37 2.97
CA LEU A 241 13.65 -4.08 3.64
C LEU A 241 12.65 -3.98 4.80
N ILE A 242 11.45 -4.53 4.62
CA ILE A 242 10.40 -4.60 5.65
C ILE A 242 10.85 -5.51 6.78
N ALA A 243 11.39 -6.69 6.47
CA ALA A 243 11.89 -7.63 7.48
C ALA A 243 13.01 -7.02 8.32
N GLU A 244 13.95 -6.31 7.70
CA GLU A 244 15.04 -5.61 8.40
C GLU A 244 14.51 -4.55 9.37
N GLU A 245 13.57 -3.70 8.93
CA GLU A 245 13.02 -2.63 9.77
C GLU A 245 12.14 -3.20 10.88
N MET A 246 11.28 -4.18 10.59
CA MET A 246 10.48 -4.87 11.59
C MET A 246 11.36 -5.61 12.63
N THR A 247 12.54 -6.10 12.23
CA THR A 247 13.51 -6.71 13.16
C THR A 247 14.10 -5.66 14.10
N ARG A 248 14.45 -4.48 13.60
CA ARG A 248 14.90 -3.35 14.45
C ARG A 248 13.80 -2.93 15.43
N LEU A 249 12.54 -2.89 14.97
CA LEU A 249 11.39 -2.59 15.81
C LEU A 249 11.14 -3.68 16.86
N LYS A 250 11.29 -4.96 16.49
CA LYS A 250 11.21 -6.08 17.43
C LYS A 250 12.29 -6.02 18.50
N ALA A 251 13.51 -5.59 18.15
CA ALA A 251 14.59 -5.37 19.12
C ALA A 251 14.26 -4.23 20.10
N ARG A 252 13.63 -3.16 19.63
CA ARG A 252 13.23 -2.02 20.47
C ARG A 252 11.98 -2.30 21.32
N PHE A 253 11.03 -3.07 20.78
CA PHE A 253 9.74 -3.40 21.41
C PHE A 253 9.58 -4.93 21.48
N PRO A 254 10.35 -5.62 22.35
CA PRO A 254 10.48 -7.08 22.33
C PRO A 254 9.21 -7.83 22.69
N GLU A 255 8.26 -7.20 23.38
CA GLU A 255 6.99 -7.83 23.76
C GLU A 255 5.96 -7.76 22.64
N MET A 256 5.97 -6.70 21.84
CA MET A 256 5.06 -6.52 20.70
C MET A 256 5.33 -7.54 19.60
N SER A 257 4.30 -7.89 18.84
CA SER A 257 4.42 -8.83 17.72
C SER A 257 4.51 -8.10 16.39
N PHE A 258 5.44 -8.52 15.54
CA PHE A 258 5.64 -7.97 14.19
C PHE A 258 5.52 -9.10 13.17
N PHE A 259 4.79 -8.84 12.09
CA PHE A 259 4.51 -9.80 11.04
C PHE A 259 4.85 -9.22 9.67
N LEU A 260 5.44 -10.05 8.83
CA LEU A 260 5.59 -9.83 7.40
C LEU A 260 4.63 -10.79 6.68
N ILE A 261 3.88 -10.29 5.71
CA ILE A 261 2.96 -11.08 4.89
C ILE A 261 3.48 -11.02 3.46
N GLU A 262 4.01 -12.13 2.97
CA GLU A 262 4.42 -12.30 1.58
C GLU A 262 3.21 -12.76 0.76
N THR A 263 2.92 -12.06 -0.33
CA THR A 263 1.76 -12.33 -1.18
C THR A 263 2.14 -12.71 -2.62
N GLN A 264 3.36 -13.23 -2.82
CA GLN A 264 3.88 -13.60 -4.14
C GLN A 264 3.17 -14.81 -4.76
N HIS A 265 2.89 -14.73 -6.07
CA HIS A 265 2.38 -15.84 -6.87
C HIS A 265 1.10 -16.50 -6.33
N GLY A 266 0.24 -15.75 -5.64
CA GLY A 266 -0.99 -16.26 -5.04
C GLY A 266 -0.79 -17.10 -3.77
N ASN A 267 0.44 -17.19 -3.25
CA ASN A 267 0.70 -17.74 -1.93
C ASN A 267 0.62 -16.63 -0.89
N PHE A 268 -0.01 -16.91 0.25
CA PHE A 268 0.04 -16.07 1.44
C PHE A 268 0.89 -16.75 2.49
N VAL A 269 2.10 -16.23 2.71
CA VAL A 269 2.99 -16.73 3.75
C VAL A 269 3.16 -15.64 4.80
N LYS A 270 2.86 -15.99 6.05
CA LYS A 270 2.96 -15.08 7.18
C LYS A 270 4.21 -15.45 7.97
N HIS A 271 5.09 -14.48 8.14
CA HIS A 271 6.30 -14.62 8.92
C HIS A 271 6.18 -13.78 10.18
N GLU A 272 6.37 -14.41 11.35
CA GLU A 272 6.58 -13.66 12.58
C GLU A 272 8.06 -13.29 12.71
N ILE A 273 8.31 -12.02 13.01
CA ILE A 273 9.66 -11.53 13.29
C ILE A 273 10.03 -11.88 14.74
N LYS A 274 11.08 -12.70 14.91
CA LYS A 274 11.69 -12.99 16.21
C LYS A 274 13.10 -12.39 16.26
N LEU A 275 13.62 -12.16 17.46
CA LEU A 275 14.99 -11.68 17.66
C LEU A 275 16.07 -12.62 17.11
N GLY A 276 15.74 -13.90 16.89
CA GLY A 276 16.62 -14.92 16.32
C GLY A 276 16.35 -15.26 14.85
N GLY A 277 15.51 -14.49 14.13
CA GLY A 277 15.19 -14.71 12.71
C GLY A 277 13.69 -14.82 12.39
N LEU A 278 13.38 -15.11 11.13
CA LEU A 278 12.02 -15.29 10.61
C LEU A 278 11.52 -16.72 10.84
N ARG A 279 10.30 -16.88 11.37
CA ARG A 279 9.58 -18.16 11.35
C ARG A 279 8.32 -17.99 10.51
N GLY A 280 8.21 -18.76 9.42
CA GLY A 280 7.09 -18.71 8.48
C GLY A 280 6.06 -19.80 8.74
N GLU A 281 4.79 -19.45 8.59
CA GLU A 281 3.66 -20.37 8.51
C GLU A 281 2.90 -20.09 7.21
N LYS A 282 2.59 -21.16 6.46
CA LYS A 282 1.82 -21.06 5.21
C LYS A 282 0.35 -20.88 5.58
N VAL A 283 -0.30 -19.86 5.03
CA VAL A 283 -1.72 -19.57 5.28
C VAL A 283 -2.54 -20.25 4.18
N GLU A 284 -3.33 -21.26 4.52
CA GLU A 284 -4.09 -22.06 3.53
C GLU A 284 -5.45 -21.43 3.16
N ASN A 285 -5.98 -20.51 3.97
CA ASN A 285 -7.26 -19.84 3.71
C ASN A 285 -7.24 -18.34 4.05
N LEU A 286 -7.86 -17.50 3.21
CA LEU A 286 -7.95 -16.05 3.42
C LEU A 286 -8.77 -15.66 4.67
N SER A 287 -9.65 -16.55 5.17
CA SER A 287 -10.30 -16.37 6.48
C SER A 287 -9.30 -16.38 7.64
N GLN A 288 -8.15 -17.03 7.47
CA GLN A 288 -7.01 -17.06 8.40
C GLN A 288 -6.06 -15.85 8.21
N LEU A 289 -6.46 -14.84 7.40
CA LEU A 289 -5.79 -13.52 7.32
C LEU A 289 -6.34 -12.49 8.31
N SER A 290 -7.48 -12.79 8.96
CA SER A 290 -7.59 -12.40 10.38
C SER A 290 -6.33 -13.02 10.99
N PHE A 291 -5.50 -12.30 11.73
CA PHE A 291 -4.20 -12.83 12.13
C PHE A 291 -4.26 -14.08 13.10
N PHE A 292 -5.36 -14.84 13.11
CA PHE A 292 -5.91 -15.75 14.13
C PHE A 292 -6.48 -17.01 13.48
N GLU A 293 -5.86 -18.15 13.80
CA GLU A 293 -6.19 -19.58 13.60
C GLU A 293 -4.87 -20.22 13.13
N GLU A 294 -3.98 -20.73 13.99
CA GLU A 294 -4.20 -21.77 15.01
C GLU A 294 -3.44 -21.49 16.34
N ASP A 295 -4.05 -21.95 17.44
CA ASP A 295 -3.40 -22.67 18.55
C ASP A 295 -4.55 -23.23 19.40
N ARG A 296 -5.24 -24.24 18.86
CA ARG A 296 -6.03 -25.13 19.70
C ARG A 296 -5.09 -26.20 20.23
N GLN A 297 -5.02 -26.22 21.56
CA GLN A 297 -4.52 -27.28 22.43
C GLN A 297 -2.99 -27.37 22.62
N LYS A 298 -2.56 -27.01 23.83
CA LYS A 298 -2.09 -27.94 24.87
C LYS A 298 -2.17 -27.22 26.23
N SER A 299 -3.15 -27.51 27.08
CA SER A 299 -3.03 -28.51 28.17
C SER A 299 -1.98 -29.59 28.00
#